data_AF-A0A0J9Y9S6-F1
#
_entry.id   AF-A0A0J9Y9S6-F1
#
_cell.length_a   1.000
_cell.length_b   1.000
_cell.length_c   1.000
_cell.angle_alpha   90.00
_cell.angle_beta   90.00
_cell.angle_gamma   90.00
#
_symmetry.space_group_name_H-M   'P 1'
#
loop_
_entity.id
_entity.type
_entity.pdbx_description
1 polymer ?
#
loop_
_entity_poly.entity_id
_entity_poly.type
_entity_poly.pdbx_seq_one_letter_code
_entity_poly.pdbx_strand_id
1 'polypeptide(L)'
;FKQIIVEYGSIDPISATGTMLEMARVLSTLKKSIKWRPRRTIMFCLWDAEEFGLIGSTEWVEEFMKPLQQRAIAVINVDNINGDTSLSVKAVPLLYRVVVSAAAKVKSPNMLEREAERMTLLDSWKFYDPKGPITGDRSIPGISIPGT
;
A
#
# COMPACT_ATOMS: atom_id res chain seq x y z
N PHE A 1 25.28 18.81 -5.67
CA PHE A 1 25.20 18.01 -6.91
C PHE A 1 24.18 16.90 -6.70
N LYS A 2 22.92 17.08 -7.10
CA LYS A 2 22.03 15.94 -7.36
C LYS A 2 21.08 16.37 -8.47
N GLN A 3 21.36 15.80 -9.64
CA GLN A 3 20.60 15.89 -10.86
C GLN A 3 19.37 15.00 -10.67
N ILE A 4 18.18 15.59 -10.76
CA ILE A 4 16.93 14.84 -10.82
C ILE A 4 16.79 14.42 -12.28
N ILE A 5 16.97 13.13 -12.56
CA ILE A 5 16.54 12.55 -13.84
C ILE A 5 15.08 12.18 -13.64
N VAL A 6 14.18 12.82 -14.39
CA VAL A 6 12.77 12.45 -14.47
C VAL A 6 12.60 11.67 -15.77
N GLU A 7 12.52 10.34 -15.68
CA GLU A 7 11.90 9.55 -16.75
C GLU A 7 10.37 9.55 -16.57
N TYR A 8 9.62 9.35 -17.65
CA TYR A 8 8.14 9.34 -17.65
C TYR A 8 7.60 8.02 -17.04
N GLY A 9 7.97 7.74 -15.79
CA GLY A 9 7.47 6.64 -14.94
C GLY A 9 6.11 6.94 -14.32
N SER A 10 5.13 7.38 -15.14
CA SER A 10 3.83 7.90 -14.65
C SER A 10 3.06 6.88 -13.79
N ILE A 11 3.17 5.60 -14.14
CA ILE A 11 2.55 4.48 -13.41
C ILE A 11 3.50 3.97 -12.34
N ASP A 12 4.77 3.78 -12.69
CA ASP A 12 5.82 3.31 -11.79
C ASP A 12 7.02 4.27 -11.87
N PRO A 13 7.42 4.97 -10.80
CA PRO A 13 6.85 5.00 -9.45
C PRO A 13 5.99 6.24 -9.16
N ILE A 14 5.71 7.08 -10.18
CA ILE A 14 5.15 8.43 -9.95
C ILE A 14 3.71 8.39 -9.41
N SER A 15 2.91 7.38 -9.78
CA SER A 15 1.54 7.20 -9.27
C SER A 15 1.53 6.95 -7.75
N ALA A 16 2.42 6.08 -7.27
CA ALA A 16 2.62 5.80 -5.86
C ALA A 16 3.24 7.00 -5.12
N THR A 17 4.19 7.69 -5.76
CA THR A 17 4.81 8.91 -5.22
C THR A 17 3.76 10.00 -4.97
N GLY A 18 2.87 10.26 -5.93
CA GLY A 18 1.78 11.22 -5.77
C GLY A 18 0.85 10.85 -4.61
N THR A 19 0.50 9.57 -4.49
CA THR A 19 -0.32 9.05 -3.39
C THR A 19 0.35 9.23 -2.04
N MET A 20 1.64 8.93 -1.93
CA MET A 20 2.39 9.10 -0.68
C MET A 20 2.51 10.56 -0.27
N LEU A 21 2.77 11.47 -1.21
CA LEU A 21 2.81 12.91 -0.95
C LEU A 21 1.45 13.44 -0.49
N GLU A 22 0.36 12.96 -1.09
CA GLU A 22 -1.00 13.31 -0.67
C GLU A 22 -1.31 12.78 0.73
N MET A 23 -0.92 11.55 1.05
CA MET A 23 -1.01 11.03 2.42
C MET A 23 -0.24 11.90 3.42
N ALA A 24 1.01 12.28 3.10
CA ALA A 24 1.81 13.17 3.93
C ALA A 24 1.14 14.54 4.12
N ARG A 25 0.53 15.10 3.06
CA ARG A 25 -0.23 16.35 3.11
C ARG A 25 -1.45 16.23 4.02
N VAL A 26 -2.24 15.16 3.91
CA VAL A 26 -3.43 14.91 4.75
C VAL A 26 -3.03 14.77 6.21
N LEU A 27 -2.01 13.97 6.54
CA LEU A 27 -1.55 13.82 7.93
C LEU A 27 -1.01 15.14 8.51
N SER A 28 -0.29 15.92 7.70
CA SER A 28 0.18 17.26 8.08
C SER A 28 -0.99 18.20 8.36
N THR A 29 -2.03 18.14 7.54
CA THR A 29 -3.27 18.91 7.72
C THR A 29 -3.96 18.54 9.01
N LEU A 30 -4.17 17.24 9.28
CA LEU A 30 -4.79 16.76 10.53
C LEU A 30 -4.01 17.20 11.78
N LYS A 31 -2.67 17.18 11.71
CA LYS A 31 -1.82 17.69 12.79
C LYS A 31 -2.02 19.19 13.03
N LYS A 32 -2.18 19.98 11.96
CA LYS A 32 -2.37 21.43 12.06
C LYS A 32 -3.78 21.80 12.52
N SER A 33 -4.80 21.16 11.97
CA SER A 33 -6.22 21.52 12.16
C SER A 33 -6.79 21.02 13.49
N ILE A 34 -6.58 19.73 13.82
CA ILE A 34 -7.19 19.09 14.99
C ILE A 34 -6.16 18.60 16.01
N LYS A 35 -4.89 18.99 15.86
CA LYS A 35 -3.76 18.57 16.72
C LYS A 35 -3.60 17.05 16.82
N TRP A 36 -4.09 16.30 15.83
CA TRP A 36 -3.97 14.86 15.80
C TRP A 36 -2.49 14.47 15.67
N ARG A 37 -2.08 13.44 16.43
CA ARG A 37 -0.73 12.87 16.38
C ARG A 37 -0.83 11.36 16.41
N PRO A 38 -0.10 10.63 15.54
CA PRO A 38 -0.10 9.18 15.59
C PRO A 38 0.57 8.71 16.88
N ARG A 39 0.07 7.58 17.43
CA ARG A 39 0.66 6.95 18.62
C ARG A 39 2.11 6.51 18.39
N ARG A 40 2.47 6.19 17.16
CA ARG A 40 3.81 5.77 16.73
C ARG A 40 4.30 6.64 15.60
N THR A 41 5.62 6.71 15.42
CA THR A 41 6.23 7.46 14.33
C THR A 41 5.86 6.83 12.99
N ILE A 42 5.48 7.66 12.03
CA ILE A 42 5.30 7.29 10.62
C ILE A 42 6.48 7.91 9.87
N MET A 43 7.17 7.10 9.08
CA MET A 43 8.31 7.52 8.27
C MET A 43 7.95 7.31 6.81
N PHE A 44 8.02 8.37 6.03
CA PHE A 44 7.82 8.33 4.57
C PHE A 44 9.18 8.19 3.91
N CYS A 45 9.31 7.23 2.99
CA CYS A 45 10.55 6.93 2.31
C CYS A 45 10.30 6.92 0.80
N LEU A 46 11.03 7.75 0.07
CA LEU A 46 11.11 7.74 -1.39
C LEU A 46 12.45 7.13 -1.75
N TRP A 47 12.43 5.97 -2.38
CA TRP A 47 13.63 5.24 -2.73
C TRP A 47 14.10 5.64 -4.13
N ASP A 48 15.41 5.84 -4.25
CA ASP A 48 16.08 6.08 -5.52
C ASP A 48 16.63 4.74 -6.06
N ALA A 49 16.86 4.67 -7.38
CA ALA A 49 17.44 3.51 -8.06
C ALA A 49 16.75 2.16 -7.75
N GLU A 50 15.42 2.16 -7.63
CA GLU A 50 14.59 0.94 -7.53
C GLU A 50 14.76 0.07 -8.79
N GLU A 51 14.63 0.69 -9.96
CA GLU A 51 14.73 0.06 -11.29
C GLU A 51 16.10 -0.58 -11.58
N PHE A 52 17.12 -0.22 -10.81
CA PHE A 52 18.48 -0.76 -10.93
C PHE A 52 18.76 -1.89 -9.92
N GLY A 53 17.73 -2.42 -9.27
CA GLY A 53 17.83 -3.54 -8.33
C GLY A 53 17.62 -3.14 -6.87
N LEU A 54 16.64 -2.28 -6.58
CA LEU A 54 16.24 -1.87 -5.24
C LEU A 54 17.34 -1.18 -4.43
N ILE A 55 18.33 -0.56 -5.10
CA ILE A 55 19.59 -0.11 -4.50
C ILE A 55 19.32 0.83 -3.33
N GLY A 56 18.56 1.91 -3.54
CA GLY A 56 18.35 2.92 -2.51
C GLY A 56 17.66 2.38 -1.25
N SER A 57 16.70 1.48 -1.41
CA SER A 57 16.03 0.85 -0.26
C SER A 57 16.92 -0.16 0.47
N THR A 58 17.74 -0.90 -0.27
CA THR A 58 18.64 -1.93 0.27
C THR A 58 19.74 -1.29 1.10
N GLU A 59 20.47 -0.33 0.51
CA GLU A 59 21.56 0.38 1.19
C GLU A 59 21.07 1.08 2.47
N TRP A 60 19.88 1.67 2.44
CA TRP A 60 19.30 2.31 3.62
C TRP A 60 18.97 1.31 4.72
N VAL A 61 18.41 0.15 4.38
CA VAL A 61 18.15 -0.91 5.37
C VAL A 61 19.45 -1.46 5.93
N GLU A 62 20.49 -1.60 5.12
CA GLU A 62 21.82 -2.04 5.55
C GLU A 62 22.45 -1.04 6.54
N GLU A 63 22.42 0.26 6.23
CA GLU A 63 22.92 1.31 7.10
C GLU A 63 22.16 1.38 8.44
N PHE A 64 20.82 1.25 8.41
CA PHE A 64 19.95 1.40 9.57
C PHE A 64 19.43 0.08 10.15
N MET A 65 20.11 -1.04 9.89
CA MET A 65 19.63 -2.38 10.25
C MET A 65 19.29 -2.53 11.74
N LYS A 66 20.22 -2.14 12.62
CA LYS A 66 20.04 -2.25 14.08
C LYS A 66 18.82 -1.46 14.60
N PRO A 67 18.68 -0.15 14.32
CA PRO A 67 17.52 0.59 14.79
C PRO A 67 16.21 0.13 14.14
N LEU A 68 16.23 -0.40 12.92
CA LEU A 68 15.05 -0.97 12.27
C LEU A 68 14.59 -2.24 12.97
N GLN A 69 15.49 -3.20 13.21
CA GLN A 69 15.15 -4.44 13.92
C GLN A 69 14.53 -4.19 15.29
N GLN A 70 14.93 -3.12 15.99
CA GLN A 70 14.43 -2.79 17.32
C GLN A 70 13.11 -2.00 17.33
N ARG A 71 12.82 -1.23 16.27
CA ARG A 71 11.76 -0.20 16.31
C ARG A 71 10.77 -0.26 15.15
N ALA A 72 11.13 -0.85 14.01
CA ALA A 72 10.23 -0.99 12.88
C ALA A 72 9.16 -2.03 13.18
N ILE A 73 7.90 -1.68 12.93
CA ILE A 73 6.76 -2.58 13.19
C ILE A 73 6.23 -3.20 11.90
N ALA A 74 6.17 -2.39 10.84
CA ALA A 74 5.75 -2.81 9.52
C ALA A 74 6.36 -1.88 8.47
N VAL A 75 6.66 -2.46 7.31
CA VAL A 75 6.93 -1.71 6.08
C VAL A 75 5.71 -1.90 5.19
N ILE A 76 5.17 -0.80 4.69
CA ILE A 76 4.05 -0.80 3.75
C ILE A 76 4.59 -0.22 2.46
N ASN A 77 4.68 -1.06 1.42
CA ASN A 77 5.10 -0.64 0.09
C ASN A 77 3.86 -0.46 -0.80
N VAL A 78 3.88 0.60 -1.60
CA VAL A 78 2.97 0.81 -2.72
C VAL A 78 3.85 1.23 -3.87
N ASP A 79 3.98 0.36 -4.87
CA ASP A 79 4.84 0.58 -6.03
C ASP A 79 4.03 1.08 -7.22
N ASN A 80 2.97 0.32 -7.52
CA ASN A 80 2.18 0.51 -8.70
C ASN A 80 0.70 0.60 -8.31
N ILE A 81 0.07 1.70 -8.72
CA ILE A 81 -1.38 1.86 -8.68
C ILE A 81 -1.87 1.74 -10.12
N ASN A 82 -2.19 0.51 -10.52
CA ASN A 82 -2.67 0.19 -11.86
C ASN A 82 -4.12 -0.32 -11.84
N GLY A 83 -4.93 0.24 -12.74
CA GLY A 83 -6.30 -0.20 -12.97
C GLY A 83 -7.29 0.24 -11.89
N ASP A 84 -8.55 -0.13 -12.10
CA ASP A 84 -9.70 0.27 -11.30
C ASP A 84 -10.61 -0.91 -10.90
N THR A 85 -10.16 -2.14 -11.17
CA THR A 85 -11.00 -3.35 -11.13
C THR A 85 -10.97 -4.04 -9.76
N SER A 86 -9.79 -4.27 -9.19
CA SER A 86 -9.64 -4.99 -7.91
C SER A 86 -8.37 -4.60 -7.17
N LEU A 87 -8.36 -4.86 -5.86
CA LEU A 87 -7.17 -4.71 -5.02
C LEU A 87 -6.30 -5.97 -5.12
N SER A 88 -4.98 -5.78 -5.21
CA SER A 88 -3.99 -6.87 -5.11
C SER A 88 -3.09 -6.60 -3.91
N VAL A 89 -2.92 -7.60 -3.03
CA VAL A 89 -2.14 -7.46 -1.80
C VAL A 89 -1.21 -8.64 -1.64
N LYS A 90 0.07 -8.34 -1.43
CA LYS A 90 1.03 -9.28 -0.83
C LYS A 90 1.30 -8.84 0.61
N ALA A 91 1.15 -9.75 1.58
CA ALA A 91 1.39 -9.44 2.98
C ALA A 91 1.85 -10.66 3.78
N VAL A 92 2.48 -10.42 4.92
CA VAL A 92 2.71 -11.46 5.93
C VAL A 92 1.41 -11.74 6.71
N PRO A 93 1.19 -12.96 7.22
CA PRO A 93 -0.06 -13.33 7.91
C PRO A 93 -0.46 -12.39 9.06
N LEU A 94 0.53 -11.81 9.75
CA LEU A 94 0.29 -10.83 10.83
C LEU A 94 -0.48 -9.59 10.36
N LEU A 95 -0.41 -9.23 9.09
CA LEU A 95 -1.07 -8.05 8.52
C LEU A 95 -2.42 -8.36 7.85
N TYR A 96 -2.80 -9.63 7.69
CA TYR A 96 -4.02 -10.00 6.93
C TYR A 96 -5.26 -9.34 7.49
N ARG A 97 -5.46 -9.42 8.81
CA ARG A 97 -6.66 -8.86 9.46
C ARG A 97 -6.74 -7.35 9.30
N VAL A 98 -5.62 -6.63 9.45
CA VAL A 98 -5.63 -5.16 9.36
C VAL A 98 -5.90 -4.70 7.93
N VAL A 99 -5.34 -5.38 6.93
CA VAL A 99 -5.57 -5.05 5.51
C VAL A 99 -7.02 -5.31 5.13
N VAL A 100 -7.57 -6.49 5.45
CA VAL A 100 -8.98 -6.82 5.18
C VAL A 100 -9.93 -5.83 5.88
N SER A 101 -9.64 -5.49 7.14
CA SER A 101 -10.45 -4.52 7.90
C SER A 101 -10.35 -3.10 7.34
N ALA A 102 -9.22 -2.71 6.76
CA ALA A 102 -9.05 -1.43 6.09
C ALA A 102 -9.82 -1.40 4.77
N ALA A 103 -9.70 -2.45 3.94
CA ALA A 103 -10.42 -2.57 2.67
C ALA A 103 -11.94 -2.54 2.84
N ALA A 104 -12.47 -3.11 3.92
CA ALA A 104 -13.89 -3.07 4.26
C ALA A 104 -14.42 -1.65 4.55
N LYS A 105 -13.55 -0.69 4.87
CA LYS A 105 -13.91 0.69 5.22
C LYS A 105 -13.77 1.66 4.05
N VAL A 106 -13.16 1.23 2.95
CA VAL A 106 -12.93 2.06 1.77
C VAL A 106 -13.99 1.72 0.73
N LYS A 107 -14.75 2.73 0.31
CA LYS A 107 -15.77 2.59 -0.75
C LYS A 107 -15.09 2.24 -2.07
N SER A 108 -15.68 1.34 -2.85
CA SER A 108 -15.18 0.98 -4.18
C SER A 108 -15.12 2.24 -5.06
N PRO A 109 -14.02 2.53 -5.76
CA PRO A 109 -13.91 3.71 -6.63
C PRO A 109 -14.76 3.57 -7.90
N ASN A 110 -14.94 2.34 -8.38
CA ASN A 110 -15.66 2.01 -9.60
C ASN A 110 -17.19 2.11 -9.42
N MET A 111 -17.87 2.83 -10.31
CA MET A 111 -19.33 2.97 -10.27
C MET A 111 -20.06 1.65 -10.56
N LEU A 112 -19.58 0.87 -11.53
CA LEU A 112 -20.21 -0.39 -11.95
C LEU A 112 -20.18 -1.43 -10.82
N GLU A 113 -19.11 -1.43 -10.02
CA GLU A 113 -19.00 -2.29 -8.83
C GLU A 113 -20.08 -1.94 -7.81
N ARG A 114 -20.32 -0.64 -7.59
CA ARG A 114 -21.35 -0.17 -6.66
C ARG A 114 -22.76 -0.45 -7.16
N GLU A 115 -23.01 -0.32 -8.46
CA GLU A 115 -24.28 -0.72 -9.10
C GLU A 115 -24.55 -2.21 -8.96
N ALA A 116 -23.50 -3.03 -8.99
CA ALA A 116 -23.56 -4.46 -8.73
C ALA A 116 -23.47 -4.83 -7.23
N GLU A 117 -23.85 -3.90 -6.35
CA GLU A 117 -23.90 -4.03 -4.87
C GLU A 117 -22.55 -4.33 -4.17
N ARG A 118 -21.42 -4.19 -4.88
CA ARG A 118 -20.07 -4.29 -4.31
C ARG A 118 -19.60 -2.91 -3.86
N MET A 119 -19.98 -2.55 -2.64
CA MET A 119 -19.88 -1.19 -2.13
C MET A 119 -18.47 -0.81 -1.66
N THR A 120 -17.67 -1.79 -1.24
CA THR A 120 -16.33 -1.58 -0.67
C THR A 120 -15.24 -2.20 -1.53
N LEU A 121 -13.98 -1.78 -1.31
CA LEU A 121 -12.82 -2.43 -1.93
C LEU A 121 -12.77 -3.91 -1.57
N LEU A 122 -13.20 -4.29 -0.36
CA LEU A 122 -13.22 -5.69 0.05
C LEU A 122 -14.22 -6.52 -0.78
N ASP A 123 -15.37 -5.95 -1.14
CA ASP A 123 -16.40 -6.67 -1.89
C ASP A 123 -15.94 -6.97 -3.31
N SER A 124 -15.38 -5.97 -4.00
CA SER A 124 -14.74 -6.14 -5.31
C SER A 124 -13.57 -7.13 -5.24
N TRP A 125 -12.71 -7.01 -4.21
CA TRP A 125 -11.56 -7.89 -4.04
C TRP A 125 -11.97 -9.36 -3.86
N LYS A 126 -12.94 -9.65 -2.99
CA LYS A 126 -13.50 -11.00 -2.82
C LYS A 126 -14.14 -11.55 -4.09
N PHE A 127 -14.70 -10.68 -4.93
CA PHE A 127 -15.33 -11.09 -6.18
C PHE A 127 -14.30 -11.53 -7.22
N TYR A 128 -13.24 -10.73 -7.42
CA TYR A 128 -12.25 -10.95 -8.48
C TYR A 128 -11.10 -11.88 -8.09
N ASP A 129 -10.71 -11.92 -6.81
CA ASP A 129 -9.65 -12.81 -6.30
C ASP A 129 -10.11 -13.55 -5.03
N PRO A 130 -11.03 -14.51 -5.14
CA PRO A 130 -11.43 -15.33 -4.01
C PRO A 130 -10.41 -16.42 -3.68
N LYS A 131 -10.11 -16.60 -2.39
CA LYS A 131 -9.27 -17.68 -1.84
C LYS A 131 -9.96 -18.42 -0.70
N GLY A 132 -11.29 -18.57 -0.77
CA GLY A 132 -12.02 -19.42 0.17
C GLY A 132 -11.54 -20.89 0.13
N PRO A 133 -11.67 -21.64 1.23
CA PRO A 133 -11.22 -23.03 1.34
C PRO A 133 -11.91 -24.02 0.38
N ILE A 134 -13.05 -23.64 -0.20
CA ILE A 134 -13.85 -24.47 -1.09
C ILE A 134 -13.99 -23.78 -2.45
N THR A 135 -14.03 -24.56 -3.53
CA THR A 135 -14.27 -24.03 -4.88
C THR A 135 -15.55 -23.18 -4.92
N GLY A 136 -15.43 -21.94 -5.36
CA GLY A 136 -16.54 -20.98 -5.42
C GLY A 136 -16.77 -20.18 -4.14
N ASP A 137 -16.05 -20.47 -3.05
CA ASP A 137 -16.13 -19.68 -1.83
C ASP A 137 -15.38 -18.33 -1.98
N ARG A 138 -16.15 -17.24 -1.89
CA ARG A 138 -15.67 -15.86 -1.99
C ARG A 138 -15.61 -15.15 -0.64
N SER A 139 -15.72 -15.89 0.47
CA SER A 139 -15.73 -15.30 1.80
C SER A 139 -14.39 -14.67 2.20
N ILE A 140 -13.29 -15.17 1.62
CA ILE A 140 -11.91 -14.76 1.92
C ILE A 140 -11.26 -14.19 0.65
N PRO A 141 -10.71 -12.96 0.70
CA PRO A 141 -9.95 -12.41 -0.42
C PRO A 141 -8.56 -13.04 -0.50
N GLY A 142 -8.00 -13.08 -1.71
CA GLY A 142 -6.66 -13.59 -1.95
C GLY A 142 -5.58 -12.63 -1.47
N ILE A 143 -4.75 -13.12 -0.55
CA ILE A 143 -3.54 -12.42 -0.10
C ILE A 143 -2.37 -13.37 -0.32
N SER A 144 -1.40 -12.97 -1.14
CA SER A 144 -0.19 -13.76 -1.35
C SER A 144 0.91 -13.37 -0.37
N ILE A 145 1.92 -14.23 -0.24
CA ILE A 145 3.09 -13.94 0.60
C ILE A 145 4.08 -13.11 -0.25
N PRO A 146 4.75 -12.09 0.31
CA PRO A 146 5.83 -11.39 -0.39
C PRO A 146 6.98 -12.36 -0.72
N GLY A 147 7.53 -12.27 -1.93
CA GLY A 147 8.66 -13.11 -2.37
C GLY A 147 8.30 -14.52 -2.87
N THR A 148 7.01 -14.85 -2.91
CA THR A 148 6.46 -16.02 -3.64
C THR A 148 5.81 -15.57 -4.94
#